data_AF-A0A373LTS3-F1
#
_entry.id   AF-A0A373LTS3-F1
#
_cell.length_a   1.000
_cell.length_b   1.000
_cell.length_c   1.000
_cell.angle_alpha   90.00
_cell.angle_beta   90.00
_cell.angle_gamma   90.00
#
_symmetry.space_group_name_H-M   'P 1'
#
loop_
_entity.id
_entity.type
_entity.pdbx_description
1 polymer ?
#
loop_
_entity_poly.entity_id
_entity_poly.type
_entity_poly.pdbx_seq_one_letter_code
_entity_poly.pdbx_strand_id
1 'polypeptide(L)'
;MILYGYRMNDYDNLLRLSQAELSCSQEELKKIIQFLEEKKEEHLASEKEFGQEYCSSHYRDWDSDWLEDESDFILVTGTTNQGRVN
;
A
#
# COMPACT_ATOMS: atom_id res chain seq x y z
N MET A 1 1.98 -10.67 -3.22
CA MET A 1 1.89 -9.20 -3.37
C MET A 1 1.68 -8.89 -4.84
N ILE A 2 0.58 -8.22 -5.19
CA ILE A 2 0.36 -7.68 -6.54
C ILE A 2 0.59 -6.18 -6.40
N LEU A 3 1.53 -5.66 -7.18
CA LEU A 3 1.85 -4.24 -7.18
C LEU A 3 1.19 -3.60 -8.39
N TYR A 4 0.63 -2.42 -8.20
CA TYR A 4 0.13 -1.59 -9.27
C TYR A 4 0.80 -0.23 -9.24
N GLY A 5 0.96 0.38 -10.40
CA GLY A 5 1.47 1.74 -10.53
C GLY A 5 0.84 2.43 -11.73
N TYR A 6 0.81 3.75 -11.70
CA TYR A 6 0.35 4.55 -12.83
C TYR A 6 1.51 4.87 -13.76
N ARG A 7 1.21 4.96 -15.06
CA ARG A 7 2.17 5.54 -16.00
C ARG A 7 2.26 7.05 -15.72
N MET A 8 3.48 7.57 -15.68
CA MET A 8 3.71 9.00 -15.49
C MET A 8 2.98 9.81 -16.58
N ASN A 9 2.21 10.81 -16.17
CA ASN A 9 1.31 11.62 -17.02
C ASN A 9 0.10 10.89 -17.62
N ASP A 10 -0.23 9.69 -17.13
CA ASP A 10 -1.36 8.88 -17.58
C ASP A 10 -1.96 8.13 -16.37
N TYR A 11 -2.60 8.92 -15.51
CA TYR A 11 -3.15 8.50 -14.21
C TYR A 11 -4.44 7.68 -14.32
N ASP A 12 -4.99 7.52 -15.53
CA ASP A 12 -6.12 6.63 -15.77
C ASP A 12 -5.67 5.19 -16.09
N ASN A 13 -4.39 4.99 -16.40
CA ASN A 13 -3.84 3.68 -16.77
C ASN A 13 -3.08 3.04 -15.60
N LEU A 14 -3.81 2.25 -14.81
CA LEU A 14 -3.25 1.40 -13.75
C LEU A 14 -2.56 0.17 -14.36
N LEU A 15 -1.25 0.01 -14.10
CA LEU A 15 -0.43 -1.07 -14.61
C LEU A 15 -0.07 -2.05 -13.50
N ARG A 16 -0.24 -3.35 -13.74
CA ARG A 16 0.32 -4.39 -12.86
C ARG A 16 1.84 -4.45 -13.04
N LEU A 17 2.57 -4.21 -11.97
CA LEU A 17 4.03 -4.23 -11.97
C LEU A 17 4.56 -5.65 -11.71
N SER A 18 5.57 -6.07 -12.48
CA SER A 18 6.29 -7.32 -12.25
C SER A 18 7.39 -7.17 -11.18
N GLN A 19 7.94 -5.97 -11.05
CA GLN A 19 8.97 -5.59 -10.10
C GLN A 19 8.80 -4.09 -9.79
N ALA A 20 9.09 -3.71 -8.54
CA ALA A 20 9.26 -2.33 -8.12
C ALA A 20 10.58 -2.21 -7.36
N GLU A 21 11.26 -1.08 -7.54
CA GLU A 21 12.49 -0.74 -6.84
C GLU A 21 12.25 0.51 -6.00
N LEU A 22 12.73 0.48 -4.76
CA LEU A 22 12.64 1.61 -3.84
C LEU A 22 14.02 2.24 -3.72
N SER A 23 14.16 3.49 -4.16
CA SER A 23 15.32 4.31 -3.87
C SER A 23 15.01 5.13 -2.63
N CYS A 24 15.48 4.68 -1.47
CA CYS A 24 15.19 5.30 -0.19
C CYS A 24 16.40 5.20 0.76
N SER A 25 16.44 6.09 1.74
CA SER A 25 17.34 6.08 2.88
C SER A 25 17.00 4.96 3.86
N GLN A 26 17.92 4.70 4.80
CA GLN A 26 17.68 3.71 5.86
C GLN A 26 16.50 4.09 6.77
N GLU A 27 16.26 5.38 7.00
CA GLU A 27 15.16 5.84 7.84
C GLU A 27 13.81 5.69 7.13
N GLU A 28 13.73 6.05 5.85
CA GLU A 28 12.53 5.81 5.03
C GLU A 28 12.22 4.31 4.92
N LEU A 29 13.24 3.46 4.74
CA LEU A 29 13.05 2.01 4.71
C LEU A 29 12.48 1.49 6.05
N LYS A 30 12.96 2.00 7.19
CA LYS A 30 12.40 1.63 8.51
C LYS A 30 10.96 2.08 8.65
N LYS A 31 10.62 3.30 8.24
CA LYS A 31 9.25 3.82 8.27
C LYS A 31 8.30 2.93 7.43
N ILE A 32 8.72 2.56 6.21
CA ILE A 32 7.94 1.67 5.34
C ILE A 32 7.73 0.31 6.00
N ILE A 33 8.77 -0.29 6.59
CA ILE A 33 8.65 -1.57 7.30
C ILE A 33 7.67 -1.45 8.48
N GLN A 34 7.78 -0.40 9.29
CA GLN A 34 6.91 -0.17 10.43
C GLN A 34 5.45 0.00 9.99
N PHE A 35 5.19 0.81 8.97
CA PHE A 35 3.85 0.96 8.38
C PHE A 35 3.27 -0.39 7.94
N LEU A 36 4.05 -1.19 7.22
CA LEU A 36 3.63 -2.50 6.74
C LEU A 36 3.30 -3.45 7.90
N GLU A 37 4.08 -3.45 8.97
CA GLU A 37 3.86 -4.30 10.14
C GLU A 37 2.61 -3.89 10.91
N GLU A 38 2.42 -2.59 11.19
CA GLU A 38 1.25 -2.07 11.91
C GLU A 38 -0.04 -2.32 11.14
N LYS A 39 -0.08 -1.95 9.85
CA LYS A 39 -1.28 -2.12 9.03
C LYS A 39 -1.62 -3.57 8.78
N LYS A 40 -0.63 -4.47 8.71
CA LYS A 40 -0.87 -5.91 8.65
C LYS A 40 -1.63 -6.40 9.90
N GLU A 41 -1.24 -5.99 11.10
CA GLU A 41 -1.95 -6.39 12.33
C GLU A 41 -3.36 -5.75 12.41
N GLU A 42 -3.49 -4.47 12.05
CA GLU A 42 -4.80 -3.78 12.01
C GLU A 42 -5.77 -4.45 11.03
N HIS A 43 -5.32 -4.75 9.80
CA HIS A 43 -6.16 -5.38 8.79
C HIS A 43 -6.58 -6.80 9.21
N LEU A 44 -5.68 -7.56 9.86
CA LEU A 44 -6.00 -8.89 10.41
C LEU A 44 -7.01 -8.81 11.57
N ALA A 45 -6.95 -7.78 12.40
CA ALA A 45 -7.94 -7.54 13.44
C ALA A 45 -9.29 -7.15 12.83
N SER A 46 -9.30 -6.26 11.84
CA SER A 46 -10.52 -5.82 11.15
C SER A 46 -11.26 -6.98 10.47
N GLU A 47 -10.52 -7.88 9.83
CA GLU A 47 -11.08 -9.12 9.26
C GLU A 47 -11.79 -9.96 10.33
N LYS A 48 -11.12 -10.20 11.47
CA LYS A 48 -11.65 -11.04 12.55
C LYS A 48 -12.86 -10.42 13.25
N GLU A 49 -12.86 -9.10 13.45
CA GLU A 49 -13.87 -8.40 14.24
C GLU A 49 -15.09 -7.99 13.41
N PHE A 50 -14.87 -7.56 12.16
CA PHE A 50 -15.92 -6.95 11.33
C PHE A 50 -16.22 -7.74 10.06
N GLY A 51 -15.50 -8.84 9.80
CA GLY A 51 -15.68 -9.64 8.59
C GLY A 51 -15.34 -8.87 7.31
N GLN A 52 -14.47 -7.86 7.38
CA GLN A 52 -14.06 -7.08 6.21
C GLN A 52 -13.23 -7.95 5.26
N GLU A 53 -13.70 -8.11 4.02
CA GLU A 53 -13.03 -8.93 3.01
C GLU A 53 -11.77 -8.24 2.44
N TYR A 54 -11.76 -6.91 2.43
CA TYR A 54 -10.65 -6.08 1.95
C TYR A 54 -10.41 -4.88 2.87
N CYS A 55 -9.15 -4.55 3.09
CA CYS A 55 -8.70 -3.36 3.80
C CYS A 55 -7.67 -2.61 2.95
N SER A 56 -7.74 -1.29 2.96
CA SER A 56 -6.77 -0.42 2.30
C SER A 56 -6.27 0.64 3.27
N SER A 57 -4.96 0.81 3.34
CA SER A 57 -4.30 1.87 4.11
C SER A 57 -3.36 2.66 3.22
N HIS A 58 -3.36 3.97 3.36
CA HIS A 58 -2.44 4.88 2.66
C HIS A 58 -1.27 5.24 3.57
N TYR A 59 -0.06 5.23 3.04
CA TYR A 59 1.14 5.62 3.79
C TYR A 59 1.11 7.10 4.19
N ARG A 60 0.64 7.98 3.30
CA ARG A 60 0.50 9.42 3.57
C ARG A 60 -0.43 9.75 4.75
N ASP A 61 -1.38 8.87 5.05
CA ASP A 61 -2.32 9.06 6.17
C ASP A 61 -1.68 8.63 7.50
N TRP A 62 -0.63 7.80 7.45
CA TRP A 62 0.07 7.26 8.61
C TRP A 62 1.34 8.07 8.96
N ASP A 63 2.11 8.50 7.97
CA ASP A 63 3.34 9.28 8.20
C ASP A 63 3.01 10.77 8.39
N SER A 64 3.13 11.27 9.62
CA SER A 64 2.84 12.67 9.94
C SER A 64 3.78 13.67 9.27
N ASP A 65 4.93 13.20 8.78
CA ASP A 65 5.93 14.02 8.12
C ASP A 65 5.81 13.98 6.58
N TRP A 66 4.83 13.25 6.04
CA TRP A 66 4.65 13.09 4.60
C TRP A 66 4.39 14.43 3.90
N LEU A 67 5.02 14.62 2.73
CA LEU A 67 4.94 15.85 1.95
C LEU A 67 4.16 15.64 0.64
N GLU A 68 3.48 16.68 0.15
CA GLU A 68 2.62 16.60 -1.05
C GLU A 68 3.36 16.17 -2.33
N ASP A 69 4.68 16.37 -2.39
CA ASP A 69 5.54 15.97 -3.52
C ASP A 69 6.10 14.54 -3.38
N GLU A 70 5.88 13.87 -2.25
CA GLU A 70 6.23 12.47 -2.05
C GLU A 70 5.23 11.53 -2.75
N SER A 71 5.68 10.31 -3.06
CA SER A 71 4.78 9.28 -3.58
C SER A 71 3.99 8.63 -2.44
N ASP A 72 2.71 8.38 -2.66
CA ASP A 72 1.90 7.59 -1.73
C ASP A 72 2.11 6.08 -1.97
N PHE A 73 2.06 5.31 -0.89
CA PHE A 73 2.17 3.86 -0.90
C PHE A 73 0.89 3.27 -0.29
N ILE A 74 0.07 2.62 -1.14
CA ILE A 74 -1.23 2.08 -0.75
C ILE A 74 -1.09 0.59 -0.47
N LEU A 75 -1.33 0.17 0.76
CA LEU A 75 -1.37 -1.23 1.16
C LEU A 75 -2.81 -1.75 1.08
N VAL A 76 -3.07 -2.68 0.17
CA VAL A 76 -4.34 -3.39 0.06
C VAL A 76 -4.14 -4.85 0.47
N THR A 77 -4.92 -5.32 1.44
CA THR A 77 -4.98 -6.73 1.84
C THR A 77 -6.39 -7.25 1.73
N GLY A 78 -6.55 -8.53 1.40
CA GLY A 78 -7.84 -9.19 1.44
C GLY A 78 -7.68 -10.68 1.68
N THR A 79 -8.78 -11.33 2.06
CA THR A 79 -8.82 -12.75 2.42
C THR A 79 -8.73 -13.68 1.20
N THR A 80 -9.00 -13.14 0.01
CA THR A 80 -8.83 -13.84 -1.27
C THR A 80 -7.86 -13.09 -2.18
N ASN A 81 -6.95 -13.82 -2.83
CA ASN A 81 -6.10 -13.30 -3.90
C ASN A 81 -6.92 -13.18 -5.20
N GLN A 82 -7.98 -12.39 -5.22
CA GLN A 82 -8.63 -12.03 -6.48
C GLN A 82 -8.05 -10.71 -6.97
N GLY A 83 -7.14 -10.82 -7.95
CA GLY A 83 -6.81 -9.70 -8.82
C GLY A 83 -8.07 -9.32 -9.61
N ARG A 84 -8.91 -8.46 -9.05
CA ARG A 84 -9.97 -7.80 -9.79
C ARG A 84 -9.42 -6.51 -10.37
N VAL A 85 -8.86 -6.66 -11.56
CA VAL A 85 -8.84 -5.60 -12.56
C VAL A 85 -10.27 -5.49 -13.07
N ASN A 86 -10.90 -4.35 -12.85
CA ASN A 86 -11.97 -3.80 -13.69
C ASN A 86 -11.87 -2.28 -13.57
#